data_AF-A0A8X6L0V1-F1
#
_entry.id   AF-A0A8X6L0V1-F1
#
_cell.length_a   1.000
_cell.length_b   1.000
_cell.length_c   1.000
_cell.angle_alpha   90.00
_cell.angle_beta   90.00
_cell.angle_gamma   90.00
#
_symmetry.space_group_name_H-M   'P 1'
#
loop_
_entity.id
_entity.type
_entity.pdbx_description
1 polymer ?
#
loop_
_entity_poly.entity_id
_entity_poly.type
_entity_poly.pdbx_seq_one_letter_code
_entity_poly.pdbx_strand_id
1 'polypeptide(L)'
;MVLIGDDNKKRLSWPIAKIIELIPGRDGEIRTIRLKTQHGTVIRPVQRIFPLEVQTIAKNDKELEEESNSVKCTKPEYVLNTNDVIGEKYTSSGRLAKEIKRIY
;
A
#
# COMPACT_ATOMS: atom_id res chain seq x y z
N MET A 1 -7.57 4.85 3.10
CA MET A 1 -8.31 3.89 3.98
C MET A 1 -7.80 2.49 3.69
N VAL A 2 -8.07 1.50 4.55
CA VAL A 2 -7.57 0.11 4.40
C VAL A 2 -8.67 -0.93 4.62
N LEU A 3 -8.52 -2.11 4.04
CA LEU A 3 -9.30 -3.32 4.31
C LEU A 3 -8.56 -4.21 5.31
N ILE A 4 -9.33 -4.94 6.11
CA ILE A 4 -8.85 -5.91 7.09
C ILE A 4 -9.20 -7.32 6.62
N GLY A 5 -8.19 -8.17 6.45
CA GLY A 5 -8.37 -9.58 6.16
C GLY A 5 -9.12 -10.31 7.28
N ASP A 6 -10.21 -10.99 6.93
CA ASP A 6 -11.02 -11.83 7.82
C ASP A 6 -11.26 -13.17 7.11
N ASP A 7 -10.71 -14.25 7.66
CA ASP A 7 -10.77 -15.59 7.06
C ASP A 7 -12.20 -16.16 7.07
N ASN A 8 -13.06 -15.66 7.96
CA ASN A 8 -14.45 -16.10 8.07
C ASN A 8 -15.38 -15.37 7.09
N LYS A 9 -14.87 -14.40 6.34
CA LYS A 9 -15.66 -13.58 5.42
C LYS A 9 -15.06 -13.62 4.02
N LYS A 10 -15.95 -13.57 3.03
CA LYS A 10 -15.54 -13.32 1.64
C LYS A 10 -14.79 -11.99 1.58
N ARG A 11 -13.82 -11.88 0.66
CA ARG A 11 -12.98 -10.70 0.48
C ARG A 11 -13.78 -9.40 0.30
N LEU A 12 -14.90 -9.46 -0.41
CA LEU A 12 -15.80 -8.31 -0.61
C LEU A 12 -16.46 -7.82 0.68
N SER A 13 -16.53 -8.65 1.70
CA SER A 13 -17.12 -8.37 3.01
C SER A 13 -16.06 -8.10 4.08
N TRP A 14 -14.80 -7.92 3.68
CA TRP A 14 -13.74 -7.53 4.60
C TRP A 14 -14.00 -6.12 5.15
N PRO A 15 -13.87 -5.93 6.47
CA PRO A 15 -14.18 -4.64 7.06
C PRO A 15 -13.16 -3.58 6.63
N ILE A 16 -13.67 -2.38 6.36
CA ILE A 16 -12.88 -1.18 6.09
C ILE A 16 -12.53 -0.52 7.43
N ALA A 17 -11.30 0.01 7.53
CA ALA A 17 -10.83 0.72 8.69
C ALA A 17 -9.91 1.90 8.36
N LYS A 18 -9.70 2.75 9.36
CA LYS A 18 -8.64 3.75 9.42
C LYS A 18 -7.57 3.31 10.41
N ILE A 19 -6.30 3.46 10.04
CA ILE A 19 -5.17 3.22 10.94
C ILE A 19 -5.13 4.35 11.96
N ILE A 20 -5.06 3.99 13.25
CA ILE A 20 -5.00 4.98 14.34
C ILE A 20 -3.69 4.90 15.14
N GLU A 21 -3.02 3.76 15.18
CA GLU A 21 -1.76 3.58 15.93
C GLU A 21 -0.92 2.47 15.30
N LEU A 22 0.40 2.66 15.28
CA LEU A 22 1.39 1.67 14.85
C LEU A 22 2.05 1.08 16.10
N ILE A 23 2.07 -0.25 16.21
CA ILE A 23 2.60 -0.94 17.40
C ILE A 23 3.89 -1.67 16.99
N PRO A 24 5.07 -1.13 17.37
CA PRO A 24 6.35 -1.77 17.09
C PRO A 24 6.59 -2.98 18.01
N GLY A 25 7.37 -3.94 17.51
CA GLY A 25 7.90 -5.06 18.28
C GLY A 25 9.14 -4.68 19.09
N ARG A 26 9.78 -5.70 19.69
CA ARG A 26 10.97 -5.52 20.54
C ARG A 26 12.19 -4.97 19.79
N ASP A 27 12.29 -5.28 18.51
CA ASP A 27 13.34 -4.80 17.59
C ASP A 27 13.00 -3.46 16.92
N GLY A 28 11.86 -2.83 17.28
CA GLY A 28 11.40 -1.58 16.69
C GLY A 28 10.58 -1.74 15.40
N GLU A 29 10.46 -2.94 14.85
CA GLU A 29 9.73 -3.19 13.60
C GLU A 29 8.22 -3.25 13.81
N ILE A 30 7.46 -2.61 12.90
CA ILE A 30 6.00 -2.56 12.99
C ILE A 30 5.42 -3.92 12.58
N ARG A 31 4.94 -4.67 13.56
CA ARG A 31 4.29 -5.98 13.32
C ARG A 31 2.78 -5.90 13.38
N THR A 32 2.24 -4.94 14.14
CA THR A 32 0.82 -4.89 14.44
C THR A 32 0.34 -3.45 14.41
N ILE A 33 -0.90 -3.24 14.01
CA ILE A 33 -1.52 -1.93 13.95
C ILE A 33 -2.89 -1.94 14.63
N ARG A 34 -3.22 -0.79 15.23
CA ARG A 34 -4.55 -0.53 15.78
C ARG A 34 -5.38 0.22 14.75
N LEU A 35 -6.60 -0.23 14.57
CA LEU A 35 -7.49 0.16 13.48
C LEU A 35 -8.84 0.56 14.03
N LYS A 36 -9.37 1.69 13.58
CA LYS A 36 -10.74 2.10 13.85
C LYS A 36 -11.64 1.63 12.70
N THR A 37 -12.56 0.74 13.04
CA THR A 37 -13.67 0.30 12.21
C THR A 37 -14.96 1.03 12.63
N GLN A 38 -16.03 0.86 11.86
CA GLN A 38 -17.36 1.39 12.23
C GLN A 38 -17.88 0.87 13.58
N HIS A 39 -17.51 -0.36 13.96
CA HIS A 39 -17.99 -1.03 15.16
C HIS A 39 -17.06 -0.87 16.36
N GLY A 40 -15.98 -0.09 16.24
CA GLY A 40 -15.00 0.08 17.30
C GLY A 40 -13.57 -0.14 16.81
N THR A 41 -12.70 -0.51 17.73
CA THR A 41 -11.27 -0.60 17.47
C THR A 41 -10.82 -2.04 17.47
N VAL A 42 -9.99 -2.42 16.50
CA VAL A 42 -9.43 -3.76 16.38
C VAL A 42 -7.92 -3.68 16.18
N ILE A 43 -7.21 -4.72 16.62
CA ILE A 43 -5.76 -4.84 16.47
C ILE A 43 -5.51 -6.02 15.53
N ARG A 44 -4.69 -5.80 14.50
CA ARG A 44 -4.36 -6.82 13.50
C ARG A 44 -2.90 -6.73 13.06
N PRO A 45 -2.26 -7.86 12.73
CA PRO A 45 -0.93 -7.86 12.13
C PRO A 45 -0.92 -7.12 10.80
N VAL A 46 0.20 -6.49 10.46
CA VAL A 46 0.36 -5.76 9.19
C VAL A 46 0.07 -6.64 7.98
N GLN A 47 0.39 -7.95 8.04
CA GLN A 47 0.12 -8.88 6.93
C GLN A 47 -1.38 -9.07 6.63
N ARG A 48 -2.27 -8.66 7.53
CA ARG A 48 -3.73 -8.76 7.34
C ARG A 48 -4.35 -7.46 6.82
N ILE A 49 -3.55 -6.52 6.35
CA ILE A 49 -3.98 -5.15 6.01
C ILE A 49 -3.74 -4.90 4.54
N PHE A 50 -4.79 -4.46 3.85
CA PHE A 50 -4.76 -4.26 2.41
C PHE A 50 -5.17 -2.81 2.09
N PRO A 51 -4.34 -2.02 1.38
CA PRO A 51 -4.71 -0.66 0.99
C PRO A 51 -5.91 -0.67 0.03
N LEU A 52 -6.75 0.36 0.13
CA LEU A 52 -7.78 0.63 -0.88
C LEU A 52 -7.19 1.51 -1.98
N GLU A 53 -7.37 1.10 -3.23
CA GLU A 53 -7.08 1.94 -4.39
C GLU A 53 -8.01 3.15 -4.37
N VAL A 54 -7.47 4.34 -4.13
CA VAL A 54 -8.23 5.60 -4.20
C VAL A 54 -7.68 6.42 -5.34
N GLN A 55 -8.52 6.68 -6.33
CA GLN A 55 -8.21 7.69 -7.33
C GLN A 55 -8.46 9.05 -6.69
N THR A 56 -7.40 9.83 -6.51
CA THR A 56 -7.54 11.24 -6.13
C THR A 56 -8.18 11.95 -7.32
N ILE A 57 -9.50 12.11 -7.30
CA ILE A 57 -10.18 13.03 -8.21
C ILE A 57 -9.73 14.41 -7.74
N ALA A 58 -8.66 14.91 -8.35
CA ALA A 58 -8.25 16.29 -8.19
C ALA A 58 -9.50 17.13 -8.45
N LYS A 59 -9.92 17.90 -7.47
CA LYS A 59 -11.03 18.83 -7.64
C LYS A 59 -10.56 19.85 -8.68
N ASN A 60 -11.16 19.82 -9.86
CA ASN A 60 -11.04 20.93 -10.81
C ASN A 60 -11.82 22.10 -10.23
N ASP A 61 -11.16 22.87 -9.37
CA ASP A 61 -11.55 24.24 -9.12
C ASP A 61 -11.20 25.02 -10.40
N LYS A 62 -12.21 25.47 -11.16
CA LYS A 62 -12.02 26.49 -12.20
C LYS A 62 -11.37 27.72 -11.53
N GLU A 63 -10.39 28.46 -12.02
CA GLU A 63 -9.48 28.47 -13.19
C GLU A 63 -8.54 29.65 -12.83
N LEU A 64 -7.21 29.51 -12.82
CA LEU A 64 -6.29 29.90 -13.91
C LEU A 64 -4.86 29.53 -13.46
N GLU A 65 -4.11 28.90 -14.36
CA GLU A 65 -2.68 28.55 -14.28
C GLU A 65 -1.82 29.83 -14.13
N GLU A 66 -0.66 29.83 -13.48
CA GLU A 66 0.60 29.30 -14.00
C GLU A 66 1.64 29.00 -12.90
N GLU A 67 2.35 27.90 -13.14
CA GLU A 67 3.70 27.49 -12.77
C GLU A 67 4.47 28.03 -11.54
N SER A 68 5.19 27.06 -10.96
CA SER A 68 6.51 27.17 -10.31
C SER A 68 6.55 27.53 -8.82
N ASN A 69 6.52 26.52 -7.95
CA ASN A 69 7.72 26.00 -7.27
C ASN A 69 7.34 24.94 -6.23
N SER A 70 7.56 23.68 -6.58
CA SER A 70 7.33 22.52 -5.72
C SER A 70 8.34 22.49 -4.57
N VAL A 71 7.90 22.91 -3.38
CA VAL A 71 8.64 22.67 -2.14
C VAL A 71 8.43 21.21 -1.74
N LYS A 72 9.53 20.46 -1.86
CA LYS A 72 9.68 19.06 -1.48
C LYS A 72 9.42 18.88 0.02
N CYS A 73 8.55 17.93 0.37
CA CYS A 73 8.49 17.36 1.71
C CYS A 73 8.88 15.88 1.62
N THR A 74 9.98 15.54 2.27
CA THR A 74 10.70 14.28 2.17
C THR A 74 10.03 13.15 2.95
N LYS A 75 9.46 12.19 2.23
CA LYS A 75 9.48 10.74 2.55
C LYS A 75 9.22 9.96 1.27
N PRO A 76 9.93 8.84 1.01
CA PRO A 76 9.92 8.21 -0.30
C PRO A 76 8.55 7.61 -0.57
N GLU A 77 7.92 8.12 -1.61
CA GLU A 77 6.78 7.54 -2.27
C GLU A 77 7.28 6.26 -2.96
N TYR A 78 6.89 5.08 -2.45
CA TYR A 78 7.24 3.83 -3.13
C TYR A 78 6.28 3.65 -4.31
N VAL A 79 6.56 4.36 -5.39
CA VAL A 79 5.97 4.07 -6.70
C VAL A 79 6.71 2.87 -7.25
N LEU A 80 6.14 1.67 -7.10
CA LEU A 80 6.66 0.50 -7.80
C LEU A 80 6.32 0.61 -9.28
N ASN A 81 7.24 1.17 -10.05
CA ASN A 81 7.29 0.91 -11.48
C ASN A 81 7.49 -0.60 -11.67
N THR A 82 6.48 -1.28 -12.23
CA THR A 82 6.46 -2.75 -12.38
C THR A 82 7.63 -3.29 -13.20
N ASN A 83 8.27 -2.42 -13.99
CA ASN A 83 9.43 -2.77 -14.80
C ASN A 83 10.73 -2.87 -13.99
N ASP A 84 10.80 -2.21 -12.83
CA ASP A 84 12.02 -2.15 -12.02
C ASP A 84 12.11 -3.30 -11.00
N VAL A 85 10.96 -3.89 -10.64
CA VAL A 85 10.85 -5.04 -9.73
C VAL A 85 10.88 -6.38 -10.48
N ILE A 86 10.45 -6.42 -11.74
CA ILE A 86 10.29 -7.66 -12.50
C ILE A 86 11.44 -7.78 -13.51
N GLY A 87 12.34 -8.74 -13.30
CA GLY A 87 13.31 -9.18 -14.30
C GLY A 87 12.74 -10.24 -15.23
N GLU A 88 13.09 -10.16 -16.51
CA GLU A 88 12.78 -11.21 -17.49
C GLU A 88 14.02 -12.07 -17.73
N LYS A 89 13.87 -13.40 -17.70
CA LYS A 89 14.93 -14.36 -18.02
C LYS A 89 14.46 -15.43 -19.00
N TYR A 90 15.37 -15.91 -19.83
CA TYR A 90 15.12 -17.05 -20.71
C TYR A 90 15.60 -18.35 -20.05
N THR A 91 14.75 -19.37 -20.09
CA THR A 91 15.15 -20.74 -19.76
C THR A 91 16.03 -21.31 -20.87
N SER A 92 16.83 -22.36 -20.62
CA SER A 92 17.65 -23.02 -21.66
C SER A 92 16.83 -23.53 -22.85
N SER A 93 15.53 -23.74 -22.67
CA SER A 93 14.54 -24.06 -23.71
C SER A 93 13.93 -22.84 -24.43
N GLY A 94 14.39 -21.61 -24.16
CA GLY A 94 13.90 -20.38 -24.78
C GLY A 94 12.59 -19.81 -24.23
N ARG A 95 12.02 -20.35 -23.16
CA ARG A 95 10.80 -19.78 -22.54
C ARG A 95 11.13 -18.56 -21.69
N LEU A 96 10.33 -17.50 -21.83
CA LEU A 96 10.40 -16.28 -21.03
C LEU A 96 9.79 -16.49 -19.63
N ALA A 97 10.53 -16.14 -18.58
CA ALA A 97 10.09 -16.21 -17.19
C ALA A 97 10.27 -14.87 -16.48
N LYS A 98 9.28 -14.46 -15.68
CA LYS A 98 9.29 -13.25 -14.86
C LYS A 98 9.79 -13.59 -13.44
N GLU A 99 10.74 -12.83 -12.92
CA GLU A 99 11.32 -13.01 -11.59
C GLU A 99 11.36 -11.67 -10.83
N ILE A 100 11.13 -11.70 -9.52
CA ILE A 100 11.17 -10.51 -8.67
C ILE A 100 12.64 -10.21 -8.31
N LYS A 101 13.14 -9.06 -8.73
CA LYS A 101 14.48 -8.56 -8.38
C LYS A 101 14.49 -8.12 -6.92
N ARG A 102 15.48 -8.58 -6.16
CA ARG A 102 15.67 -8.15 -4.77
C ARG A 102 16.32 -6.77 -4.75
N ILE A 103 15.64 -5.81 -4.15
CA ILE A 103 16.13 -4.44 -3.95
C ILE A 103 16.76 -4.39 -2.55
N TYR A 104 18.00 -3.91 -2.43
CA TYR A 104 18.78 -3.81 -1.19
C TYR A 104 18.50 -2.51 -0.44
#